data_AF-A0A1Y2H5V2-F1
#
_entry.id   AF-A0A1Y2H5V2-F1
#
_cell.length_a   1.000
_cell.length_b   1.000
_cell.length_c   1.000
_cell.angle_alpha   90.00
_cell.angle_beta   90.00
_cell.angle_gamma   90.00
#
_symmetry.space_group_name_H-M   'P 1'
#
loop_
_entity.id
_entity.type
_entity.pdbx_description
1 polymer ?
#
loop_
_entity_poly.entity_id
_entity_poly.type
_entity_poly.pdbx_seq_one_letter_code
_entity_poly.pdbx_strand_id
1 'polypeptide(L)'
;MPAGQPFGLFHNDALVWHFKSRIHAFKGIGVKMPREYNNTKFEIGKYFIQPINQDQVKECHVDDSLFDQVQDIVSNNKPWTIQALSQPMHTCHQCKESKPFTKDHFHQEGQRLRGTCIQCRNKGCQKHAAKKKEQVKTKTTFTCSGYGVNEPHEAPVDQHFGDRDVCKACYNAKRKQDYDRMAEPGAILKLRERLTGQTAECSKCGETKDIGLDFVMRIGGRGYKSHCLKCDMAAGRHIAYRKRQREIDEQAFLRHNAEVLRKWRANNPESDERWRVARRQDANVRIQAIIRGASTRGISFKMDDLDKMKVKLSQPCAYCGHFDKDGDLNGLDRVINTHGYSDANTVSCCHICNLIKHTNPLDDFIRTVCNIASHHDDISASTTLPQTKFDGTAPLSVKHKHKEQADAFKSLYNNQDDIECYLCGISRLQLRGQEIGVDRIDSSIGYQGDNCMPCCSACNYAKKDFQLDEFLGHIQRMACHLATFYFDQSSVPDDETDASATLSTSVKRRKPIQHVPHARAVGIKFINSATGNTDAWFLSIASASQALGIKFLSKVLAEKGYTIHHWKVEKVDASQLGSAMDPESLSLFKKDFVKCV
;
A
#
# COMPACT_ATOMS: atom_id res chain seq x y z
N MET A 1 -10.47 -84.52 -15.12
CA MET A 1 -11.57 -84.78 -14.14
C MET A 1 -10.98 -84.70 -12.74
N PRO A 2 -11.72 -84.35 -11.66
CA PRO A 2 -13.14 -83.97 -11.52
C PRO A 2 -13.31 -82.48 -11.07
N ALA A 3 -14.34 -81.71 -11.46
CA ALA A 3 -15.79 -81.79 -11.23
C ALA A 3 -16.23 -81.27 -9.83
N GLY A 4 -16.92 -80.11 -9.82
CA GLY A 4 -17.75 -79.69 -8.70
C GLY A 4 -17.93 -78.17 -8.52
N GLN A 5 -19.09 -77.65 -8.98
CA GLN A 5 -19.79 -76.41 -8.57
C GLN A 5 -19.57 -75.09 -9.35
N PRO A 6 -20.64 -74.25 -9.44
CA PRO A 6 -21.05 -73.59 -10.68
C PRO A 6 -20.41 -72.22 -10.92
N PHE A 7 -20.28 -71.88 -12.20
CA PHE A 7 -19.96 -70.54 -12.68
C PHE A 7 -20.97 -69.51 -12.16
N GLY A 8 -20.55 -68.71 -11.19
CA GLY A 8 -21.19 -67.45 -10.85
C GLY A 8 -20.87 -66.41 -11.92
N LEU A 9 -21.94 -65.85 -12.51
CA LEU A 9 -21.96 -64.73 -13.45
C LEU A 9 -20.82 -63.72 -13.24
N PHE A 10 -19.89 -63.62 -14.19
CA PHE A 10 -18.94 -62.51 -14.28
C PHE A 10 -19.66 -61.25 -14.76
N HIS A 11 -19.85 -60.29 -13.85
CA HIS A 11 -20.45 -58.97 -14.15
C HIS A 11 -19.38 -57.93 -14.54
N ASN A 12 -19.55 -57.36 -15.74
CA ASN A 12 -19.28 -56.00 -16.28
C ASN A 12 -18.06 -55.13 -15.87
N ASP A 13 -17.21 -55.48 -14.91
CA ASP A 13 -16.01 -54.68 -14.59
C ASP A 13 -14.83 -54.92 -15.56
N ALA A 14 -14.89 -55.96 -16.39
CA ALA A 14 -13.86 -56.28 -17.38
C ALA A 14 -13.79 -55.27 -18.55
N LEU A 15 -14.91 -54.64 -18.91
CA LEU A 15 -14.99 -53.68 -20.03
C LEU A 15 -14.32 -52.34 -19.71
N VAL A 16 -14.37 -51.89 -18.46
CA VAL A 16 -13.74 -50.62 -18.04
C VAL A 16 -12.24 -50.78 -17.82
N TRP A 17 -11.78 -51.98 -17.44
CA TRP A 17 -10.35 -52.26 -17.30
C TRP A 17 -9.64 -52.40 -18.65
N HIS A 18 -10.27 -53.06 -19.64
CA HIS A 18 -9.70 -53.19 -20.99
C HIS A 18 -9.50 -51.85 -21.72
N PHE A 19 -10.34 -50.84 -21.43
CA PHE A 19 -10.22 -49.51 -22.05
C PHE A 19 -9.06 -48.68 -21.47
N LYS A 20 -8.77 -48.80 -20.15
CA LYS A 20 -7.66 -48.06 -19.53
C LYS A 20 -6.28 -48.59 -19.93
N SER A 21 -6.15 -49.90 -20.12
CA SER A 21 -4.86 -50.54 -20.48
C SER A 21 -4.41 -50.18 -21.90
N ARG A 22 -5.35 -49.93 -22.83
CA ARG A 22 -5.04 -49.62 -24.24
C ARG A 22 -4.86 -48.13 -24.57
N ILE A 23 -5.28 -47.21 -23.70
CA ILE A 23 -4.98 -45.77 -23.83
C ILE A 23 -3.46 -45.48 -23.80
N HIS A 24 -2.66 -46.35 -23.16
CA HIS A 24 -1.21 -46.23 -23.20
C HIS A 24 -0.59 -46.62 -24.55
N ALA A 25 -1.24 -47.48 -25.35
CA ALA A 25 -0.75 -47.86 -26.69
C ALA A 25 -0.95 -46.74 -27.73
N PHE A 26 -2.00 -45.94 -27.59
CA PHE A 26 -2.30 -44.83 -28.53
C PHE A 26 -1.40 -43.60 -28.38
N LYS A 27 -0.62 -43.47 -27.29
CA LYS A 27 0.41 -42.43 -27.17
C LYS A 27 1.59 -42.63 -28.13
N GLY A 28 1.78 -43.85 -28.66
CA GLY A 28 2.83 -44.16 -29.64
C GLY A 28 2.56 -43.68 -31.06
N ILE A 29 1.36 -43.17 -31.36
CA ILE A 29 0.90 -42.87 -32.74
C ILE A 29 0.53 -41.38 -32.92
N GLY A 30 1.05 -40.49 -32.06
CA GLY A 30 1.04 -39.05 -32.31
C GLY A 30 -0.31 -38.32 -32.22
N VAL A 31 -1.36 -38.92 -31.66
CA VAL A 31 -2.66 -38.24 -31.48
C VAL A 31 -2.69 -37.46 -30.16
N LYS A 32 -2.80 -36.13 -30.22
CA LYS A 32 -3.03 -35.27 -29.03
C LYS A 32 -4.52 -35.17 -28.72
N MET A 33 -4.91 -35.57 -27.51
CA MET A 33 -6.25 -35.34 -26.94
C MET A 33 -6.19 -34.30 -25.80
N PRO A 34 -7.19 -33.42 -25.62
CA PRO A 34 -7.25 -32.47 -24.50
C PRO A 34 -7.45 -33.18 -23.15
N ARG A 35 -6.84 -32.65 -22.09
CA ARG A 35 -6.96 -33.15 -20.71
C ARG A 35 -8.09 -32.44 -19.96
N GLU A 36 -9.33 -32.85 -20.14
CA GLU A 36 -10.39 -32.55 -19.16
C GLU A 36 -11.32 -33.77 -18.99
N TYR A 37 -11.22 -34.42 -17.83
CA TYR A 37 -12.12 -35.48 -17.39
C TYR A 37 -13.09 -34.86 -16.39
N ASN A 38 -14.28 -34.49 -16.82
CA ASN A 38 -15.44 -34.32 -15.95
C ASN A 38 -16.73 -34.61 -16.70
N ASN A 39 -17.64 -35.29 -16.01
CA ASN A 39 -18.90 -35.86 -16.49
C ASN A 39 -19.80 -34.89 -17.29
N THR A 40 -19.61 -34.80 -18.61
CA THR A 40 -20.59 -34.20 -19.51
C THR A 40 -20.62 -34.93 -20.84
N LYS A 41 -21.83 -35.03 -21.42
CA LYS A 41 -22.18 -35.73 -22.66
C LYS A 41 -21.15 -35.49 -23.78
N PHE A 42 -20.64 -36.57 -24.37
CA PHE A 42 -19.95 -36.49 -25.66
C PHE A 42 -20.99 -36.48 -26.77
N GLU A 43 -21.07 -35.39 -27.54
CA GLU A 43 -21.59 -35.41 -28.91
C GLU A 43 -20.42 -35.75 -29.84
N ILE A 44 -20.48 -36.92 -30.48
CA ILE A 44 -19.47 -37.32 -31.47
C ILE A 44 -19.83 -36.64 -32.79
N GLY A 45 -19.40 -35.40 -32.97
CA GLY A 45 -19.34 -34.74 -34.27
C GLY A 45 -18.07 -35.16 -35.01
N LYS A 46 -18.25 -35.89 -36.12
CA LYS A 46 -17.28 -36.19 -37.21
C LYS A 46 -15.80 -36.30 -36.79
N TYR A 47 -15.36 -37.50 -36.40
CA TYR A 47 -13.95 -37.88 -36.47
C TYR A 47 -13.80 -39.05 -37.43
N PHE A 48 -12.99 -38.87 -38.48
CA PHE A 48 -12.63 -39.92 -39.43
C PHE A 48 -11.72 -40.93 -38.73
N ILE A 49 -12.23 -42.15 -38.53
CA ILE A 49 -11.42 -43.30 -38.12
C ILE A 49 -10.88 -43.93 -39.42
N GLN A 50 -9.56 -43.99 -39.58
CA GLN A 50 -8.97 -44.75 -40.70
C GLN A 50 -9.17 -46.27 -40.46
N PRO A 51 -9.34 -47.09 -41.53
CA PRO A 51 -9.57 -48.51 -41.38
C PRO A 51 -8.38 -49.20 -40.70
N ILE A 52 -8.66 -49.98 -39.66
CA ILE A 52 -7.64 -50.81 -38.99
C ILE A 52 -7.43 -52.08 -39.84
N ASN A 53 -6.18 -52.39 -40.17
CA ASN A 53 -5.81 -53.56 -40.96
C ASN A 53 -6.05 -54.87 -40.17
N GLN A 54 -6.52 -55.94 -40.83
CA GLN A 54 -6.91 -57.22 -40.23
C GLN A 54 -5.79 -57.89 -39.41
N ASP A 55 -4.53 -57.61 -39.74
CA ASP A 55 -3.38 -58.19 -39.04
C ASP A 55 -3.16 -57.61 -37.63
N GLN A 56 -3.72 -56.44 -37.30
CA GLN A 56 -3.58 -55.83 -35.96
C GLN A 56 -4.60 -56.32 -34.93
N VAL A 57 -5.61 -57.11 -35.35
CA VAL A 57 -6.73 -57.52 -34.49
C VAL A 57 -6.50 -58.87 -33.79
N LYS A 58 -5.62 -59.73 -34.34
CA LYS A 58 -5.38 -61.08 -33.83
C LYS A 58 -4.80 -61.15 -32.41
N GLU A 59 -4.22 -60.06 -31.89
CA GLU A 59 -3.67 -60.01 -30.53
C GLU A 59 -4.70 -59.60 -29.45
N CYS A 60 -5.99 -59.45 -29.80
CA CYS A 60 -6.95 -58.78 -28.93
C CYS A 60 -8.02 -59.64 -28.25
N HIS A 61 -8.14 -60.94 -28.57
CA HIS A 61 -9.19 -61.83 -28.03
C HIS A 61 -10.58 -61.17 -27.92
N VAL A 62 -11.02 -60.54 -29.00
CA VAL A 62 -12.37 -59.99 -29.12
C VAL A 62 -13.26 -61.10 -29.68
N ASP A 63 -14.43 -61.31 -29.08
CA ASP A 63 -15.43 -62.26 -29.58
C ASP A 63 -15.84 -61.89 -31.02
N ASP A 64 -15.86 -62.88 -31.93
CA ASP A 64 -16.08 -62.69 -33.37
C ASP A 64 -17.43 -61.99 -33.67
N SER A 65 -18.45 -62.17 -32.81
CA SER A 65 -19.75 -61.50 -32.93
C SER A 65 -19.66 -59.99 -32.72
N LEU A 66 -18.76 -59.54 -31.85
CA LEU A 66 -18.55 -58.12 -31.58
C LEU A 66 -17.73 -57.46 -32.70
N PHE A 67 -16.82 -58.21 -33.32
CA PHE A 67 -16.03 -57.75 -34.46
C PHE A 67 -16.92 -57.48 -35.69
N ASP A 68 -17.82 -58.41 -36.01
CA ASP A 68 -18.75 -58.27 -37.14
C ASP A 68 -19.72 -57.10 -36.93
N GLN A 69 -20.18 -56.86 -35.70
CA GLN A 69 -21.03 -55.70 -35.38
C GLN A 69 -20.29 -54.37 -35.55
N VAL A 70 -19.02 -54.29 -35.16
CA VAL A 70 -18.21 -53.07 -35.33
C VAL A 70 -17.88 -52.83 -36.81
N GLN A 71 -17.60 -53.89 -37.58
CA GLN A 71 -17.42 -53.83 -39.03
C GLN A 71 -18.68 -53.36 -39.77
N ASP A 72 -19.87 -53.84 -39.41
CA ASP A 72 -21.15 -53.37 -39.99
C ASP A 72 -21.41 -51.90 -39.68
N ILE A 73 -21.13 -51.46 -38.45
CA ILE A 73 -21.36 -50.08 -38.00
C ILE A 73 -20.41 -49.09 -38.72
N VAL A 74 -19.13 -49.45 -38.86
CA VAL A 74 -18.12 -48.62 -39.55
C VAL A 74 -18.37 -48.59 -41.05
N SER A 75 -18.77 -49.71 -41.66
CA SER A 75 -18.98 -49.81 -43.10
C SER A 75 -20.29 -49.17 -43.57
N ASN A 76 -21.33 -49.18 -42.73
CA ASN A 76 -22.67 -48.67 -43.10
C ASN A 76 -23.05 -47.35 -42.43
N ASN A 77 -22.11 -46.69 -41.72
CA ASN A 77 -22.26 -45.35 -41.16
C ASN A 77 -23.56 -45.13 -40.34
N LYS A 78 -24.01 -46.18 -39.63
CA LYS A 78 -25.27 -46.15 -38.85
C LYS A 78 -25.06 -45.36 -37.55
N PRO A 79 -25.94 -44.41 -37.19
CA PRO A 79 -25.88 -43.73 -35.91
C PRO A 79 -26.17 -44.74 -34.78
N TRP A 80 -25.24 -44.86 -33.83
CA TRP A 80 -25.43 -45.68 -32.64
C TRP A 80 -26.06 -44.86 -31.53
N THR A 81 -27.17 -45.34 -30.98
CA THR A 81 -27.76 -44.79 -29.76
C THR A 81 -27.48 -45.79 -28.65
N ILE A 82 -26.70 -45.42 -27.63
CA ILE A 82 -26.59 -46.22 -26.41
C ILE A 82 -27.96 -46.18 -25.74
N GLN A 83 -28.79 -47.21 -25.93
CA GLN A 83 -29.91 -47.43 -25.03
C GLN A 83 -29.35 -47.58 -23.62
N ALA A 84 -29.85 -46.75 -22.70
CA ALA A 84 -29.43 -46.74 -21.31
C ALA A 84 -29.61 -48.13 -20.70
N LEU A 85 -28.53 -48.90 -20.63
CA LEU A 85 -28.49 -50.12 -19.84
C LEU A 85 -28.81 -49.74 -18.40
N SER A 86 -29.86 -50.34 -17.85
CA SER A 86 -30.30 -50.12 -16.48
C SER A 86 -29.11 -50.25 -15.52
N GLN A 87 -28.95 -49.27 -14.63
CA GLN A 87 -27.80 -49.24 -13.72
C GLN A 87 -27.73 -50.56 -12.92
N PRO A 88 -26.55 -51.19 -12.81
CA PRO A 88 -26.42 -52.47 -12.10
C PRO A 88 -26.93 -52.30 -10.67
N MET A 89 -27.87 -53.16 -10.28
CA MET A 89 -28.47 -53.15 -8.95
C MET A 89 -27.65 -54.05 -8.01
N HIS A 90 -27.41 -53.62 -6.77
CA HIS A 90 -26.79 -54.43 -5.73
C HIS A 90 -27.64 -54.41 -4.46
N THR A 91 -27.85 -55.59 -3.87
CA THR A 91 -28.53 -55.74 -2.59
C THR A 91 -27.61 -55.42 -1.42
N CYS A 92 -27.98 -54.46 -0.59
CA CYS A 92 -27.22 -54.11 0.61
C CYS A 92 -27.13 -55.29 1.59
N HIS A 93 -25.93 -55.63 2.05
CA HIS A 93 -25.73 -56.74 3.00
C HIS A 93 -26.48 -56.57 4.33
N GLN A 94 -26.75 -55.33 4.76
CA GLN A 94 -27.45 -55.03 6.01
C GLN A 94 -28.96 -54.86 5.85
N CYS A 95 -29.44 -53.89 5.06
CA CYS A 95 -30.89 -53.65 4.94
C CYS A 95 -31.59 -54.57 3.93
N LYS A 96 -30.83 -55.35 3.15
CA LYS A 96 -31.36 -56.25 2.10
C LYS A 96 -32.16 -55.56 0.99
N GLU A 97 -32.12 -54.23 0.92
CA GLU A 97 -32.71 -53.45 -0.18
C GLU A 97 -31.78 -53.47 -1.40
N SER A 98 -32.36 -53.64 -2.59
CA SER A 98 -31.68 -53.50 -3.88
C SER A 98 -31.55 -52.03 -4.25
N LYS A 99 -30.32 -51.56 -4.50
CA LYS A 99 -30.01 -50.14 -4.79
C LYS A 99 -29.04 -50.03 -5.97
N PRO A 100 -29.01 -48.91 -6.71
CA PRO A 100 -28.07 -48.74 -7.81
C PRO A 100 -26.64 -48.86 -7.28
N PHE A 101 -25.79 -49.65 -7.94
CA PHE A 101 -24.41 -49.88 -7.49
C PHE A 101 -23.49 -48.74 -7.89
N THR A 102 -23.80 -47.56 -7.33
CA THR A 102 -23.12 -46.29 -7.58
C THR A 102 -22.55 -45.72 -6.29
N LYS A 103 -21.65 -44.74 -6.43
CA LYS A 103 -21.04 -44.03 -5.30
C LYS A 103 -22.05 -43.24 -4.45
N ASP A 104 -23.23 -42.96 -5.00
CA ASP A 104 -24.29 -42.25 -4.32
C ASP A 104 -25.06 -43.15 -3.33
N HIS A 105 -24.99 -44.46 -3.52
CA HIS A 105 -25.72 -45.44 -2.71
C HIS A 105 -24.80 -46.35 -1.88
N PHE A 106 -23.58 -46.62 -2.37
CA PHE A 106 -22.59 -47.47 -1.71
C PHE A 106 -21.27 -46.74 -1.48
N HIS A 107 -20.64 -47.01 -0.33
CA HIS A 107 -19.41 -46.34 0.04
C HIS A 107 -18.22 -46.86 -0.78
N GLN A 108 -17.43 -45.95 -1.35
CA GLN A 108 -16.22 -46.28 -2.09
C GLN A 108 -14.99 -46.33 -1.16
N GLU A 109 -14.21 -47.41 -1.24
CA GLU A 109 -12.93 -47.53 -0.53
C GLU A 109 -11.85 -47.93 -1.53
N GLY A 110 -10.94 -47.01 -1.82
CA GLY A 110 -10.04 -47.13 -2.97
C GLY A 110 -10.83 -47.17 -4.28
N GLN A 111 -10.63 -48.21 -5.09
CA GLN A 111 -11.32 -48.38 -6.37
C GLN A 111 -12.58 -49.27 -6.29
N ARG A 112 -12.95 -49.78 -5.10
CA ARG A 112 -14.07 -50.71 -4.93
C ARG A 112 -15.23 -50.08 -4.17
N LEU A 113 -16.46 -50.40 -4.58
CA LEU A 113 -17.67 -50.11 -3.82
C LEU A 113 -17.93 -51.25 -2.82
N ARG A 114 -18.24 -50.91 -1.57
CA ARG A 114 -18.57 -51.89 -0.52
C ARG A 114 -20.02 -52.35 -0.67
N GLY A 115 -20.33 -53.61 -0.33
CA GLY A 115 -21.69 -54.17 -0.40
C GLY A 115 -22.68 -53.68 0.68
N THR A 116 -22.30 -52.72 1.54
CA THR A 116 -23.19 -52.10 2.52
C THR A 116 -23.51 -50.67 2.10
N CYS A 117 -24.80 -50.32 2.00
CA CYS A 117 -25.22 -49.00 1.56
C CYS A 117 -24.82 -47.90 2.57
N ILE A 118 -24.69 -46.66 2.08
CA ILE A 118 -24.23 -45.51 2.87
C ILE A 118 -25.12 -45.28 4.09
N GLN A 119 -26.44 -45.40 3.95
CA GLN A 119 -27.39 -45.23 5.05
C GLN A 119 -27.16 -46.24 6.18
N CYS A 120 -26.98 -47.52 5.84
CA CYS A 120 -26.70 -48.59 6.79
C CYS A 120 -25.35 -48.39 7.50
N ARG A 121 -24.31 -48.02 6.74
CA ARG A 121 -23.00 -47.68 7.29
C ARG A 121 -23.10 -46.50 8.27
N ASN A 122 -23.80 -45.44 7.91
CA ASN A 122 -23.99 -44.26 8.76
C ASN A 122 -24.72 -44.60 10.06
N LYS A 123 -25.77 -45.43 10.00
CA LYS A 123 -26.46 -45.96 11.20
C LYS A 123 -25.50 -46.77 12.08
N GLY A 124 -24.63 -47.59 11.49
CA GLY A 124 -23.58 -48.33 12.21
C GLY A 124 -22.57 -47.42 12.90
N CYS A 125 -22.06 -46.40 12.20
CA CYS A 125 -21.14 -45.41 12.76
C CYS A 125 -21.78 -44.60 13.89
N GLN A 126 -23.05 -44.21 13.77
CA GLN A 126 -23.79 -43.51 14.83
C GLN A 126 -23.95 -44.37 16.09
N LYS A 127 -24.27 -45.67 15.94
CA LYS A 127 -24.32 -46.61 17.07
C LYS A 127 -22.96 -46.78 17.74
N HIS A 128 -21.88 -46.87 16.96
CA HIS A 128 -20.51 -46.96 17.50
C HIS A 128 -20.10 -45.69 18.24
N ALA A 129 -20.43 -44.51 17.70
CA ALA A 129 -20.19 -43.22 18.33
C ALA A 129 -21.01 -43.02 19.62
N ALA A 130 -22.27 -43.49 19.65
CA ALA A 130 -23.09 -43.47 20.85
C ALA A 130 -22.52 -44.37 21.96
N LYS A 131 -22.11 -45.60 21.61
CA LYS A 131 -21.48 -46.54 22.55
C LYS A 131 -20.14 -46.01 23.09
N LYS A 132 -19.35 -45.32 22.26
CA LYS A 132 -18.10 -44.64 22.67
C LYS A 132 -18.39 -43.44 23.59
N LYS A 133 -19.43 -42.64 23.31
CA LYS A 133 -19.88 -41.53 24.19
C LYS A 133 -20.37 -42.03 25.55
N GLU A 134 -21.00 -43.19 25.60
CA GLU A 134 -21.52 -43.79 26.83
C GLU A 134 -20.39 -44.38 27.70
N GLN A 135 -19.35 -44.96 27.09
CA GLN A 135 -18.13 -45.40 27.79
C GLN A 135 -17.25 -44.25 28.33
N VAL A 136 -17.36 -43.03 27.77
CA VAL A 136 -16.56 -41.86 28.16
C VAL A 136 -17.17 -41.10 29.35
N LYS A 137 -18.45 -41.31 29.69
CA LYS A 137 -19.13 -40.57 30.77
C LYS A 137 -18.64 -40.87 32.20
N THR A 138 -17.83 -41.91 32.40
CA THR A 138 -17.35 -42.32 33.73
C THR A 138 -15.85 -42.14 33.96
N LYS A 139 -15.07 -41.77 32.93
CA LYS A 139 -13.62 -41.53 33.05
C LYS A 139 -13.32 -40.03 33.04
N THR A 140 -12.62 -39.55 34.06
CA THR A 140 -12.12 -38.17 34.16
C THR A 140 -10.78 -37.98 33.44
N THR A 141 -10.00 -39.06 33.30
CA THR A 141 -8.69 -39.08 32.62
C THR A 141 -8.61 -40.18 31.55
N PHE A 142 -7.69 -40.03 30.59
CA PHE A 142 -7.30 -41.04 29.61
C PHE A 142 -5.77 -41.10 29.50
N THR A 143 -5.22 -42.24 29.10
CA THR A 143 -3.78 -42.37 28.86
C THR A 143 -3.43 -41.81 27.49
N CYS A 144 -2.80 -40.64 27.46
CA CYS A 144 -2.22 -40.05 26.26
C CYS A 144 -0.99 -40.85 25.84
N SER A 145 -0.88 -41.21 24.57
CA SER A 145 0.29 -41.87 23.98
C SER A 145 1.55 -40.98 23.87
N GLY A 146 1.46 -39.71 24.30
CA GLY A 146 2.55 -38.73 24.20
C GLY A 146 2.90 -38.26 22.78
N TYR A 147 2.33 -38.90 21.75
CA TYR A 147 2.39 -38.55 20.33
C TYR A 147 3.81 -38.28 19.80
N GLY A 148 4.78 -39.04 20.32
CA GLY A 148 6.19 -38.93 19.92
C GLY A 148 6.87 -37.62 20.33
N VAL A 149 6.33 -36.94 21.36
CA VAL A 149 6.91 -35.72 21.95
C VAL A 149 7.16 -35.89 23.44
N ASN A 150 6.26 -36.57 24.13
CA ASN A 150 6.38 -36.94 25.54
C ASN A 150 6.22 -38.46 25.69
N GLU A 151 6.57 -38.99 26.85
CA GLU A 151 6.19 -40.35 27.23
C GLU A 151 4.68 -40.45 27.47
N PRO A 152 4.10 -41.68 27.39
CA PRO A 152 2.71 -41.88 27.72
C PRO A 152 2.38 -41.40 29.15
N HIS A 153 1.28 -40.66 29.31
CA HIS A 153 0.89 -40.06 30.60
C HIS A 153 -0.63 -39.95 30.71
N GLU A 154 -1.15 -39.80 31.92
CA GLU A 154 -2.56 -39.49 32.12
C GLU A 154 -2.88 -38.04 31.77
N ALA A 155 -3.93 -37.84 30.98
CA ALA A 155 -4.42 -36.53 30.58
C ALA A 155 -5.93 -36.41 30.86
N PRO A 156 -6.42 -35.22 31.21
CA PRO A 156 -7.85 -34.95 31.35
C PRO A 156 -8.61 -35.19 30.04
N VAL A 157 -9.82 -35.78 30.13
CA VAL A 157 -10.63 -36.12 28.94
C VAL A 157 -11.06 -34.89 28.12
N ASP A 158 -11.20 -33.71 28.74
CA ASP A 158 -11.47 -32.44 28.05
C ASP A 158 -10.30 -31.97 27.17
N GLN A 159 -9.09 -32.51 27.40
CA GLN A 159 -7.93 -32.30 26.54
C GLN A 159 -7.78 -33.35 25.44
N HIS A 160 -8.69 -34.31 25.30
CA HIS A 160 -8.64 -35.32 24.25
C HIS A 160 -8.74 -34.69 22.85
N PHE A 161 -7.87 -35.08 21.93
CA PHE A 161 -7.82 -34.48 20.58
C PHE A 161 -8.09 -35.50 19.46
N GLY A 162 -9.26 -35.41 18.85
CA GLY A 162 -9.68 -36.24 17.72
C GLY A 162 -9.99 -37.69 18.13
N ASP A 163 -9.79 -38.63 17.21
CA ASP A 163 -10.02 -40.07 17.44
C ASP A 163 -8.77 -40.83 17.93
N ARG A 164 -7.66 -40.13 18.17
CA ARG A 164 -6.39 -40.71 18.63
C ARG A 164 -6.28 -40.52 20.14
N ASP A 165 -5.66 -41.47 20.83
CA ASP A 165 -5.35 -41.38 22.27
C ASP A 165 -4.20 -40.38 22.51
N VAL A 166 -4.48 -39.10 22.27
CA VAL A 166 -3.51 -37.99 22.32
C VAL A 166 -4.17 -36.76 22.93
N CYS A 167 -3.50 -36.14 23.89
CA CYS A 167 -3.92 -34.88 24.47
C CYS A 167 -3.55 -33.69 23.56
N LYS A 168 -4.34 -32.63 23.65
CA LYS A 168 -4.19 -31.40 22.87
C LYS A 168 -2.80 -30.77 23.03
N ALA A 169 -2.20 -30.89 24.21
CA ALA A 169 -0.84 -30.43 24.47
C ALA A 169 0.19 -31.19 23.62
N CYS A 170 0.17 -32.53 23.64
CA CYS A 170 1.10 -33.35 22.86
C CYS A 170 0.87 -33.20 21.36
N TYR A 171 -0.38 -33.11 20.92
CA TYR A 171 -0.69 -32.83 19.51
C TYR A 171 -0.10 -31.49 19.05
N ASN A 172 -0.29 -30.43 19.84
CA ASN A 172 0.25 -29.11 19.52
C ASN A 172 1.79 -29.08 19.59
N ALA A 173 2.40 -29.76 20.55
CA ALA A 173 3.84 -29.88 20.67
C ALA A 173 4.44 -30.60 19.46
N LYS A 174 3.83 -31.71 19.02
CA LYS A 174 4.30 -32.44 17.83
C LYS A 174 4.19 -31.57 16.59
N ARG A 175 3.05 -30.91 16.44
CA ARG A 175 2.79 -29.99 15.33
C ARG A 175 3.80 -28.85 15.30
N LYS A 176 4.20 -28.32 16.46
CA LYS A 176 5.27 -27.32 16.59
C LYS A 176 6.63 -27.89 16.16
N GLN A 177 6.98 -29.08 16.64
CA GLN A 177 8.23 -29.74 16.26
C GLN A 177 8.30 -30.03 14.75
N ASP A 178 7.19 -30.45 14.14
CA ASP A 178 7.08 -30.64 12.69
C ASP A 178 7.16 -29.30 11.94
N TYR A 179 6.61 -28.21 12.49
CA TYR A 179 6.79 -26.87 11.94
C TYR A 179 8.25 -26.44 11.97
N ASP A 180 8.93 -26.56 13.10
CA ASP A 180 10.31 -26.11 13.28
C ASP A 180 11.26 -26.91 12.37
N ARG A 181 11.00 -28.22 12.20
CA ARG A 181 11.76 -29.08 11.28
C ARG A 181 11.56 -28.71 9.80
N MET A 182 10.37 -28.25 9.43
CA MET A 182 9.99 -27.95 8.04
C MET A 182 10.14 -26.46 7.67
N ALA A 183 10.47 -25.60 8.63
CA ALA A 183 10.57 -24.17 8.42
C ALA A 183 11.88 -23.82 7.70
N GLU A 184 11.94 -24.09 6.39
CA GLU A 184 12.95 -23.48 5.54
C GLU A 184 12.64 -21.98 5.39
N PRO A 185 13.60 -21.08 5.68
CA PRO A 185 13.44 -19.65 5.43
C PRO A 185 13.01 -19.39 3.98
N GLY A 186 11.94 -18.62 3.79
CA GLY A 186 11.47 -18.24 2.45
C GLY A 186 10.65 -19.29 1.68
N ALA A 187 10.39 -20.49 2.22
CA ALA A 187 9.62 -21.53 1.52
C ALA A 187 8.24 -21.08 1.00
N ILE A 188 7.55 -20.22 1.76
CA ILE A 188 6.25 -19.65 1.34
C ILE A 188 6.42 -18.69 0.17
N LEU A 189 7.48 -17.89 0.15
CA LEU A 189 7.74 -16.92 -0.92
C LEU A 189 8.06 -17.66 -2.23
N LYS A 190 8.97 -18.65 -2.17
CA LYS A 190 9.30 -19.53 -3.30
C LYS A 190 8.07 -20.24 -3.85
N LEU A 191 7.19 -20.72 -2.95
CA LEU A 191 5.93 -21.34 -3.36
C LEU A 191 5.01 -20.34 -4.07
N ARG A 192 4.88 -19.11 -3.55
CA ARG A 192 4.08 -18.06 -4.16
C ARG A 192 4.55 -17.78 -5.58
N GLU A 193 5.83 -17.49 -5.75
CA GLU A 193 6.44 -17.17 -7.05
C GLU A 193 6.18 -18.27 -8.08
N ARG A 194 6.35 -19.54 -7.69
CA ARG A 194 6.08 -20.69 -8.58
C ARG A 194 4.62 -20.84 -8.99
N LEU A 195 3.68 -20.45 -8.11
CA LEU A 195 2.24 -20.62 -8.33
C LEU A 195 1.57 -19.37 -8.91
N THR A 196 2.25 -18.22 -8.92
CA THR A 196 1.78 -17.03 -9.63
C THR A 196 1.63 -17.34 -11.12
N GLY A 197 0.51 -16.92 -11.70
CA GLY A 197 0.06 -17.23 -13.06
C GLY A 197 -0.79 -18.50 -13.17
N GLN A 198 -0.83 -19.37 -12.14
CA GLN A 198 -1.70 -20.54 -12.11
C GLN A 198 -3.03 -20.19 -11.44
N THR A 199 -4.14 -20.74 -11.93
CA THR A 199 -5.48 -20.42 -11.43
C THR A 199 -6.17 -21.60 -10.74
N ALA A 200 -6.98 -21.31 -9.72
CA ALA A 200 -7.87 -22.28 -9.08
C ALA A 200 -9.21 -21.64 -8.68
N GLU A 201 -10.26 -22.45 -8.63
CA GLU A 201 -11.56 -22.03 -8.12
C GLU A 201 -11.57 -22.00 -6.59
N CYS A 202 -12.02 -20.89 -6.02
CA CYS A 202 -12.15 -20.76 -4.57
C CYS A 202 -13.37 -21.52 -4.05
N SER A 203 -13.16 -22.48 -3.15
CA SER A 203 -14.21 -23.32 -2.55
C SER A 203 -15.24 -22.58 -1.66
N LYS A 204 -15.19 -21.24 -1.60
CA LYS A 204 -16.10 -20.40 -0.81
C LYS A 204 -16.88 -19.38 -1.64
N CYS A 205 -16.20 -18.70 -2.56
CA CYS A 205 -16.85 -17.71 -3.42
C CYS A 205 -17.08 -18.20 -4.85
N GLY A 206 -16.58 -19.37 -5.24
CA GLY A 206 -16.72 -19.91 -6.61
C GLY A 206 -15.90 -19.20 -7.68
N GLU A 207 -15.30 -18.06 -7.38
CA GLU A 207 -14.45 -17.34 -8.34
C GLU A 207 -13.13 -18.08 -8.62
N THR A 208 -12.75 -18.15 -9.90
CA THR A 208 -11.42 -18.59 -10.36
C THR A 208 -10.41 -17.46 -10.19
N LYS A 209 -9.31 -17.72 -9.47
CA LYS A 209 -8.30 -16.70 -9.12
C LYS A 209 -6.89 -17.23 -9.22
N ASP A 210 -5.93 -16.31 -9.25
CA ASP A 210 -4.50 -16.64 -9.22
C ASP A 210 -4.12 -17.27 -7.87
N ILE A 211 -3.48 -18.44 -7.92
CA ILE A 211 -3.11 -19.20 -6.74
C ILE A 211 -2.04 -18.46 -5.93
N GLY A 212 -0.97 -17.99 -6.58
CA GLY A 212 0.15 -17.33 -5.93
C GLY A 212 -0.23 -16.00 -5.25
N LEU A 213 -1.15 -15.25 -5.85
CA LEU A 213 -1.57 -13.94 -5.40
C LEU A 213 -2.77 -14.00 -4.44
N ASP A 214 -3.81 -14.74 -4.82
CA ASP A 214 -5.12 -14.65 -4.17
C ASP A 214 -5.40 -15.76 -3.15
N PHE A 215 -4.60 -16.84 -3.08
CA PHE A 215 -4.84 -17.92 -2.12
C PHE A 215 -3.92 -17.87 -0.89
N VAL A 216 -4.42 -18.42 0.22
CA VAL A 216 -3.66 -18.52 1.46
C VAL A 216 -2.69 -19.70 1.39
N MET A 217 -1.40 -19.41 1.43
CA MET A 217 -0.38 -20.45 1.48
C MET A 217 -0.40 -21.19 2.82
N ARG A 218 -0.24 -22.52 2.76
CA ARG A 218 -0.07 -23.36 3.94
C ARG A 218 1.35 -23.17 4.47
N ILE A 219 1.47 -23.22 5.80
CA ILE A 219 2.75 -23.11 6.50
C ILE A 219 3.74 -24.16 5.98
N GLY A 220 5.01 -23.76 5.82
CA GLY A 220 6.10 -24.59 5.31
C GLY A 220 6.06 -24.81 3.80
N GLY A 221 5.32 -23.99 3.03
CA GLY A 221 5.29 -24.12 1.56
C GLY A 221 4.58 -25.39 1.05
N ARG A 222 3.68 -25.99 1.84
CA ARG A 222 2.98 -27.26 1.53
C ARG A 222 1.82 -27.13 0.51
N GLY A 223 1.78 -26.05 -0.26
CA GLY A 223 0.65 -25.70 -1.12
C GLY A 223 -0.26 -24.63 -0.49
N TYR A 224 -1.51 -24.58 -0.92
CA TYR A 224 -2.45 -23.51 -0.59
C TYR A 224 -3.75 -24.06 0.02
N LYS A 225 -4.54 -23.20 0.67
CA LYS A 225 -5.90 -23.55 1.13
C LYS A 225 -6.85 -23.63 -0.06
N SER A 226 -7.97 -24.32 0.06
CA SER A 226 -8.98 -24.41 -1.01
C SER A 226 -9.77 -23.11 -1.23
N HIS A 227 -9.58 -22.10 -0.38
CA HIS A 227 -10.28 -20.82 -0.46
C HIS A 227 -9.30 -19.63 -0.49
N CYS A 228 -9.75 -18.55 -1.12
CA CYS A 228 -8.95 -17.34 -1.32
C CYS A 228 -8.73 -16.55 -0.02
N LEU A 229 -7.71 -15.70 -0.02
CA LEU A 229 -7.30 -14.81 1.05
C LEU A 229 -8.43 -13.88 1.48
N LYS A 230 -9.18 -13.31 0.53
CA LYS A 230 -10.35 -12.47 0.83
C LYS A 230 -11.38 -13.23 1.68
N CYS A 231 -11.75 -14.45 1.31
CA CYS A 231 -12.67 -15.28 2.08
C CYS A 231 -12.09 -15.79 3.41
N ASP A 232 -10.77 -15.92 3.53
CA ASP A 232 -10.12 -16.24 4.81
C ASP A 232 -10.15 -15.05 5.78
N MET A 233 -9.90 -13.84 5.26
CA MET A 233 -9.97 -12.59 6.01
C MET A 233 -11.39 -12.25 6.44
N ALA A 234 -12.37 -12.37 5.53
CA ALA A 234 -13.78 -12.12 5.79
C ALA A 234 -14.35 -13.02 6.90
N ALA A 235 -13.80 -14.22 7.09
CA ALA A 235 -14.19 -15.11 8.19
C ALA A 235 -13.84 -14.55 9.59
N GLY A 236 -13.10 -13.45 9.70
CA GLY A 236 -12.88 -12.72 10.96
C GLY A 236 -12.11 -13.48 12.05
N ARG A 237 -11.63 -14.71 11.78
CA ARG A 237 -11.01 -15.59 12.78
C ARG A 237 -9.82 -14.94 13.48
N HIS A 238 -9.01 -14.18 12.74
CA HIS A 238 -7.85 -13.49 13.29
C HIS A 238 -8.26 -12.37 14.25
N ILE A 239 -9.35 -11.64 13.95
CA ILE A 239 -9.91 -10.59 14.81
C ILE A 239 -10.42 -11.24 16.11
N ALA A 240 -11.22 -12.29 15.98
CA ALA A 240 -11.77 -13.01 17.13
C ALA A 240 -10.68 -13.62 18.02
N TYR A 241 -9.62 -14.16 17.42
CA TYR A 241 -8.44 -14.62 18.16
C TYR A 241 -7.75 -13.47 18.90
N ARG A 242 -7.44 -12.36 18.22
CA ARG A 242 -6.79 -11.19 18.84
C ARG A 242 -7.62 -10.64 20.01
N LYS A 243 -8.93 -10.56 19.86
CA LYS A 243 -9.85 -10.11 20.92
C LYS A 243 -9.72 -11.01 22.16
N ARG A 244 -9.87 -12.34 21.99
CA ARG A 244 -9.75 -13.30 23.10
C ARG A 244 -8.37 -13.25 23.77
N GLN A 245 -7.29 -13.07 23.02
CA GLN A 245 -5.95 -12.98 23.63
C GLN A 245 -5.75 -11.69 24.43
N ARG A 246 -6.28 -10.57 23.92
CA ARG A 246 -6.24 -9.28 24.64
C ARG A 246 -7.09 -9.28 25.91
N GLU A 247 -8.20 -10.03 25.92
CA GLU A 247 -9.04 -10.24 27.11
C GLU A 247 -8.33 -11.09 28.19
N ILE A 248 -7.46 -12.03 27.79
CA ILE A 248 -6.67 -12.84 28.73
C ILE A 248 -5.56 -12.00 29.38
N ASP A 249 -4.73 -11.36 28.55
CA ASP A 249 -3.66 -10.47 29.01
C ASP A 249 -3.24 -9.55 27.85
N GLU A 250 -3.76 -8.31 27.86
CA GLU A 250 -3.45 -7.32 26.83
C GLU A 250 -1.96 -6.97 26.78
N GLN A 251 -1.32 -6.83 27.94
CA GLN A 251 0.07 -6.39 28.02
C GLN A 251 1.02 -7.49 27.56
N ALA A 252 0.81 -8.74 27.97
CA ALA A 252 1.60 -9.87 27.46
C ALA A 252 1.39 -10.06 25.95
N PHE A 253 0.16 -9.92 25.45
CA PHE A 253 -0.12 -10.00 24.02
C PHE A 253 0.60 -8.91 23.22
N LEU A 254 0.58 -7.66 23.71
CA LEU A 254 1.28 -6.53 23.08
C LEU A 254 2.80 -6.72 23.12
N ARG A 255 3.38 -7.11 24.26
CA ARG A 255 4.82 -7.40 24.39
C ARG A 255 5.25 -8.53 23.46
N HIS A 256 4.49 -9.62 23.40
CA HIS A 256 4.76 -10.73 22.50
C HIS A 256 4.79 -10.28 21.03
N ASN A 257 3.79 -9.52 20.59
CA ASN A 257 3.75 -9.03 19.20
C ASN A 257 4.89 -8.06 18.89
N ALA A 258 5.25 -7.18 19.83
CA ALA A 258 6.38 -6.28 19.68
C ALA A 258 7.70 -7.06 19.52
N GLU A 259 7.89 -8.10 20.32
CA GLU A 259 9.06 -8.96 20.24
C GLU A 259 9.12 -9.77 18.94
N VAL A 260 7.99 -10.32 18.50
CA VAL A 260 7.89 -11.02 17.20
C VAL A 260 8.23 -10.08 16.06
N LEU A 261 7.71 -8.86 16.06
CA LEU A 261 8.02 -7.86 15.04
C LEU A 261 9.50 -7.45 15.09
N ARG A 262 10.07 -7.29 16.28
CA ARG A 262 11.50 -6.98 16.47
C ARG A 262 12.38 -8.08 15.86
N LYS A 263 12.11 -9.35 16.17
CA LYS A 263 12.82 -10.50 15.59
C LYS A 263 12.63 -10.57 14.08
N TRP A 264 11.42 -10.32 13.58
CA TRP A 264 11.17 -10.30 12.14
C TRP A 264 12.00 -9.22 11.43
N ARG A 265 12.04 -7.99 11.97
CA ARG A 265 12.85 -6.91 11.40
C ARG A 265 14.33 -7.22 11.39
N ALA A 266 14.86 -7.75 12.49
CA ALA A 266 16.25 -8.17 12.60
C ALA A 266 16.62 -9.26 11.57
N ASN A 267 15.70 -10.19 11.33
CA ASN A 267 15.92 -11.29 10.38
C ASN A 267 15.55 -10.95 8.92
N ASN A 268 14.90 -9.81 8.66
CA ASN A 268 14.39 -9.42 7.34
C ASN A 268 14.62 -7.92 7.03
N PRO A 269 15.87 -7.40 7.16
CA PRO A 269 16.16 -5.97 7.05
C PRO A 269 15.76 -5.37 5.69
N GLU A 270 16.02 -6.07 4.58
CA GLU A 270 15.66 -5.61 3.23
C GLU A 270 14.14 -5.49 3.05
N SER A 271 13.38 -6.44 3.60
CA SER A 271 11.92 -6.40 3.53
C SER A 271 11.34 -5.29 4.42
N ASP A 272 11.95 -5.01 5.57
CA ASP A 272 11.55 -3.88 6.42
C ASP A 272 11.86 -2.54 5.74
N GLU A 273 13.03 -2.36 5.13
CA GLU A 273 13.38 -1.17 4.36
C GLU A 273 12.40 -0.96 3.21
N ARG A 274 12.19 -1.97 2.36
CA ARG A 274 11.24 -1.90 1.25
C ARG A 274 9.85 -1.50 1.71
N TRP A 275 9.38 -2.05 2.83
CA TRP A 275 8.08 -1.72 3.39
C TRP A 275 8.03 -0.30 3.96
N ARG A 276 9.10 0.18 4.61
CA ARG A 276 9.21 1.55 5.11
C ARG A 276 9.21 2.56 3.96
N VAL A 277 10.00 2.34 2.92
CA VAL A 277 10.04 3.18 1.70
C VAL A 277 8.66 3.24 1.04
N ALA A 278 8.08 2.07 0.73
CA ALA A 278 6.76 2.02 0.08
C ALA A 278 5.68 2.77 0.88
N ARG A 279 5.75 2.76 2.22
CA ARG A 279 4.81 3.50 3.06
C ARG A 279 5.02 5.01 3.07
N ARG A 280 6.25 5.49 2.91
CA ARG A 280 6.54 6.93 2.84
C ARG A 280 6.08 7.53 1.52
N GLN A 281 6.09 6.72 0.47
CA GLN A 281 5.66 7.07 -0.88
C GLN A 281 4.14 6.88 -1.12
N ASP A 282 3.42 6.20 -0.23
CA ASP A 282 1.98 5.93 -0.37
C ASP A 282 1.13 7.05 0.24
N ALA A 283 0.46 7.81 -0.64
CA ALA A 283 -0.43 8.91 -0.27
C ALA A 283 -1.62 8.48 0.60
N ASN A 284 -2.15 7.25 0.41
CA ASN A 284 -3.23 6.72 1.23
C ASN A 284 -2.74 6.42 2.65
N VAL A 285 -1.55 5.85 2.80
CA VAL A 285 -0.97 5.61 4.13
C VAL A 285 -0.74 6.95 4.85
N ARG A 286 -0.22 7.95 4.13
CA ARG A 286 0.09 9.27 4.68
C ARG A 286 -1.18 10.03 5.09
N ILE A 287 -2.19 10.13 4.22
CA ILE A 287 -3.42 10.86 4.53
C ILE A 287 -4.20 10.19 5.68
N GLN A 288 -4.20 8.86 5.76
CA GLN A 288 -4.85 8.13 6.86
C GLN A 288 -4.13 8.34 8.20
N ALA A 289 -2.81 8.56 8.20
CA ALA A 289 -2.10 8.97 9.41
C ALA A 289 -2.53 10.39 9.85
N ILE A 290 -2.70 11.31 8.89
CA ILE A 290 -3.16 12.68 9.15
C ILE A 290 -4.59 12.68 9.72
N ILE A 291 -5.52 11.96 9.09
CA ILE A 291 -6.93 11.86 9.55
C ILE A 291 -7.00 11.31 10.98
N ARG A 292 -6.28 10.22 11.27
CA ARG A 292 -6.21 9.66 12.63
C ARG A 292 -5.63 10.66 13.63
N GLY A 293 -4.52 11.31 13.28
CA GLY A 293 -3.89 12.31 14.13
C GLY A 293 -4.75 13.57 14.33
N ALA A 294 -5.59 13.94 13.36
CA ALA A 294 -6.57 15.02 13.50
C ALA A 294 -7.69 14.62 14.46
N SER A 295 -8.25 13.41 14.29
CA SER A 295 -9.31 12.87 15.14
C SER A 295 -8.88 12.78 16.62
N THR A 296 -7.68 12.26 16.90
CA THR A 296 -7.15 12.19 18.29
C THR A 296 -7.01 13.56 18.95
N ARG A 297 -6.78 14.62 18.16
CA ARG A 297 -6.63 16.00 18.65
C ARG A 297 -7.95 16.80 18.60
N GLY A 298 -9.05 16.20 18.17
CA GLY A 298 -10.33 16.90 17.99
C GLY A 298 -10.33 17.93 16.85
N ILE A 299 -9.44 17.78 15.86
CA ILE A 299 -9.36 18.69 14.70
C ILE A 299 -10.24 18.13 13.58
N SER A 300 -11.13 18.96 13.05
CA SER A 300 -12.01 18.56 11.95
C SER A 300 -11.25 18.29 10.65
N PHE A 301 -11.75 17.36 9.85
CA PHE A 301 -11.21 17.00 8.54
C PHE A 301 -12.36 16.92 7.53
N LYS A 302 -12.32 17.73 6.47
CA LYS A 302 -13.36 17.77 5.44
C LYS A 302 -13.16 16.64 4.44
N MET A 303 -13.97 15.59 4.56
CA MET A 303 -13.82 14.38 3.73
C MET A 303 -14.06 14.63 2.24
N ASP A 304 -14.90 15.61 1.87
CA ASP A 304 -15.13 15.97 0.46
C ASP A 304 -13.85 16.50 -0.23
N ASP A 305 -12.91 17.02 0.55
CA ASP A 305 -11.64 17.56 0.06
C ASP A 305 -10.51 16.49 0.08
N LEU A 306 -10.82 15.24 0.43
CA LEU A 306 -9.84 14.17 0.65
C LEU A 306 -8.90 13.99 -0.54
N ASP A 307 -9.43 13.88 -1.75
CA ASP A 307 -8.61 13.59 -2.92
C ASP A 307 -7.77 14.79 -3.34
N LYS A 308 -8.28 16.03 -3.16
CA LYS A 308 -7.50 17.25 -3.38
C LYS A 308 -6.32 17.34 -2.40
N MET A 309 -6.56 17.06 -1.12
CA MET A 309 -5.51 17.03 -0.11
C MET A 309 -4.49 15.90 -0.32
N LYS A 310 -4.91 14.73 -0.84
CA LYS A 310 -3.98 13.66 -1.22
C LYS A 310 -3.01 14.12 -2.32
N VAL A 311 -3.50 14.82 -3.34
CA VAL A 311 -2.65 15.37 -4.42
C VAL A 311 -1.60 16.34 -3.88
N LYS A 312 -1.93 17.11 -2.84
CA LYS A 312 -0.96 18.04 -2.22
C LYS A 312 0.24 17.35 -1.57
N LEU A 313 0.09 16.11 -1.11
CA LEU A 313 1.20 15.37 -0.47
C LEU A 313 2.39 15.16 -1.43
N SER A 314 2.15 15.14 -2.75
CA SER A 314 3.17 15.01 -3.78
C SER A 314 3.59 16.35 -4.39
N GLN A 315 3.17 17.49 -3.82
CA GLN A 315 3.60 18.81 -4.29
C GLN A 315 4.84 19.28 -3.53
N PRO A 316 5.68 20.14 -4.13
CA PRO A 316 6.75 20.82 -3.39
C PRO A 316 6.21 21.53 -2.14
N CYS A 317 7.02 21.59 -1.09
CA CYS A 317 6.66 22.29 0.13
C CYS A 317 6.39 23.78 -0.19
N ALA A 318 5.24 24.29 0.23
CA ALA A 318 4.82 25.67 -0.03
C ALA A 318 5.71 26.73 0.62
N TYR A 319 6.56 26.36 1.59
CA TYR A 319 7.39 27.31 2.34
C TYR A 319 8.86 27.32 1.93
N CYS A 320 9.44 26.17 1.56
CA CYS A 320 10.84 26.07 1.17
C CYS A 320 11.08 25.46 -0.22
N GLY A 321 10.03 25.07 -0.92
CA GLY A 321 10.13 24.39 -2.21
C GLY A 321 10.69 22.96 -2.14
N HIS A 322 10.91 22.40 -0.93
CA HIS A 322 11.43 21.04 -0.79
C HIS A 322 10.51 20.02 -1.47
N PHE A 323 11.11 19.21 -2.32
CA PHE A 323 10.47 18.13 -3.04
C PHE A 323 11.46 16.96 -3.11
N ASP A 324 11.03 15.80 -2.62
CA ASP A 324 11.87 14.62 -2.61
C ASP A 324 11.85 13.94 -3.99
N LYS A 325 13.04 13.76 -4.58
CA LYS A 325 13.20 13.15 -5.90
C LYS A 325 13.04 11.62 -5.86
N ASP A 326 13.24 11.02 -4.69
CA ASP A 326 13.09 9.59 -4.46
C ASP A 326 11.62 9.22 -4.15
N GLY A 327 10.71 10.20 -4.21
CA GLY A 327 9.27 10.00 -4.17
C GLY A 327 8.65 10.04 -2.77
N ASP A 328 9.43 10.33 -1.73
CA ASP A 328 8.89 10.54 -0.38
C ASP A 328 7.89 11.71 -0.39
N LEU A 329 6.74 11.49 0.25
CA LEU A 329 5.67 12.46 0.25
C LEU A 329 5.81 13.48 1.40
N ASN A 330 5.49 14.72 1.09
CA ASN A 330 5.35 15.79 2.07
C ASN A 330 4.17 15.51 3.02
N GLY A 331 4.07 16.34 4.07
CA GLY A 331 2.90 16.43 4.92
C GLY A 331 1.91 17.48 4.44
N LEU A 332 0.88 17.73 5.26
CA LEU A 332 0.00 18.89 5.13
C LEU A 332 0.20 19.79 6.34
N ASP A 333 0.50 21.05 6.09
CA ASP A 333 0.40 22.10 7.11
C ASP A 333 -0.97 22.78 7.02
N ARG A 334 -1.50 23.19 8.18
CA ARG A 334 -2.72 23.99 8.25
C ARG A 334 -2.32 25.46 8.26
N VAL A 335 -2.70 26.20 7.22
CA VAL A 335 -2.35 27.62 7.08
C VAL A 335 -2.86 28.39 8.29
N ILE A 336 -4.12 28.19 8.65
CA ILE A 336 -4.73 28.71 9.87
C ILE A 336 -4.90 27.56 10.87
N ASN A 337 -4.10 27.57 11.93
CA ASN A 337 -4.02 26.48 12.92
C ASN A 337 -5.30 26.29 13.75
N THR A 338 -6.15 27.32 13.87
CA THR A 338 -7.46 27.23 14.53
C THR A 338 -8.52 26.54 13.69
N HIS A 339 -8.27 26.36 12.39
CA HIS A 339 -9.18 25.70 11.46
C HIS A 339 -8.78 24.23 11.24
N GLY A 340 -9.73 23.45 10.73
CA GLY A 340 -9.54 22.03 10.39
C GLY A 340 -8.73 21.82 9.11
N TYR A 341 -8.58 20.54 8.73
CA TYR A 341 -8.04 20.16 7.43
C TYR A 341 -9.13 20.28 6.36
N SER A 342 -8.87 21.14 5.38
CA SER A 342 -9.67 21.31 4.16
C SER A 342 -8.73 21.65 3.02
N ASP A 343 -9.20 21.55 1.78
CA ASP A 343 -8.40 21.97 0.64
C ASP A 343 -8.02 23.46 0.75
N ALA A 344 -8.94 24.33 1.17
CA ALA A 344 -8.66 25.76 1.29
C ALA A 344 -7.70 26.14 2.43
N ASN A 345 -7.62 25.34 3.51
CA ASN A 345 -6.80 25.65 4.69
C ASN A 345 -5.53 24.80 4.79
N THR A 346 -5.19 24.02 3.76
CA THR A 346 -4.00 23.15 3.80
C THR A 346 -3.07 23.40 2.61
N VAL A 347 -1.78 23.27 2.87
CA VAL A 347 -0.73 23.33 1.87
C VAL A 347 0.22 22.15 2.03
N SER A 348 0.89 21.76 0.94
CA SER A 348 2.00 20.81 1.02
C SER A 348 3.10 21.39 1.89
N CYS A 349 3.57 20.62 2.87
CA CYS A 349 4.60 21.10 3.79
C CYS A 349 5.54 19.98 4.20
N CYS A 350 6.85 20.22 4.10
CA CYS A 350 7.83 19.29 4.62
C CYS A 350 7.80 19.28 6.15
N HIS A 351 8.34 18.23 6.76
CA HIS A 351 8.34 18.09 8.22
C HIS A 351 9.06 19.26 8.92
N ILE A 352 10.15 19.75 8.33
CA ILE A 352 10.99 20.82 8.92
C ILE A 352 10.21 22.13 8.96
N CYS A 353 9.65 22.60 7.83
CA CYS A 353 8.87 23.84 7.82
C CYS A 353 7.63 23.76 8.72
N ASN A 354 6.94 22.60 8.75
CA ASN A 354 5.78 22.42 9.62
C ASN A 354 6.15 22.49 11.11
N LEU A 355 7.35 22.02 11.47
CA LEU A 355 7.89 22.11 12.82
C LEU A 355 8.31 23.54 13.17
N ILE A 356 8.99 24.25 12.27
CA ILE A 356 9.38 25.67 12.45
C ILE A 356 8.13 26.55 12.60
N LYS A 357 7.11 26.35 11.75
CA LYS A 357 5.84 27.09 11.84
C LYS A 357 5.09 26.76 13.12
N HIS A 358 5.01 25.49 13.48
CA HIS A 358 4.29 25.02 14.66
C HIS A 358 2.87 25.63 14.72
N THR A 359 2.54 26.30 15.82
CA THR A 359 1.29 26.99 16.07
C THR A 359 1.30 28.46 15.66
N ASN A 360 2.44 28.98 15.19
CA ASN A 360 2.56 30.39 14.83
C ASN A 360 1.61 30.74 13.67
N PRO A 361 0.95 31.90 13.74
CA PRO A 361 0.28 32.49 12.58
C PRO A 361 1.23 32.56 11.38
N LEU A 362 0.68 32.45 10.18
CA LEU A 362 1.48 32.43 8.95
C LEU A 362 2.38 33.67 8.84
N ASP A 363 1.83 34.86 9.12
CA ASP A 363 2.57 36.12 9.03
C ASP A 363 3.74 36.19 10.02
N ASP A 364 3.53 35.70 11.25
CA ASP A 364 4.57 35.65 12.28
C ASP A 364 5.68 34.67 11.93
N PHE A 365 5.29 33.53 11.35
CA PHE A 365 6.23 32.54 10.85
C PHE A 365 7.08 33.09 9.69
N ILE A 366 6.45 33.71 8.69
CA ILE A 366 7.16 34.33 7.57
C ILE A 366 8.09 35.43 8.07
N ARG A 367 7.62 36.30 8.98
CA ARG A 367 8.44 37.35 9.58
C ARG A 367 9.64 36.78 10.34
N THR A 368 9.45 35.71 11.12
CA THR A 368 10.56 35.04 11.84
C THR A 368 11.62 34.53 10.87
N VAL A 369 11.21 33.88 9.79
CA VAL A 369 12.12 33.40 8.74
C VAL A 369 12.89 34.56 8.10
N CYS A 370 12.19 35.66 7.78
CA CYS A 370 12.79 36.85 7.20
C CYS A 370 13.82 37.51 8.12
N ASN A 371 13.51 37.62 9.41
CA ASN A 371 14.41 38.23 10.39
C ASN A 371 15.66 37.38 10.61
N ILE A 372 15.50 36.05 10.73
CA ILE A 372 16.65 35.14 10.88
C ILE A 372 17.53 35.19 9.64
N ALA A 373 16.94 35.09 8.44
CA ALA A 373 17.69 35.20 7.18
C ALA A 373 18.45 36.53 7.12
N SER A 374 17.78 37.66 7.36
CA SER A 374 18.40 38.98 7.30
C SER A 374 19.50 39.19 8.34
N HIS A 375 19.44 38.52 9.50
CA HIS A 375 20.45 38.62 10.54
C HIS A 375 21.69 37.77 10.26
N HIS A 376 21.52 36.65 9.54
CA HIS A 376 22.59 35.69 9.25
C HIS A 376 23.13 35.73 7.82
N ASP A 377 22.58 36.60 6.97
CA ASP A 377 22.97 36.66 5.57
C ASP A 377 23.80 37.92 5.22
N ASP A 378 24.90 37.67 4.50
CA ASP A 378 25.27 38.41 3.29
C ASP A 378 24.23 38.09 2.17
N ILE A 379 22.96 38.52 2.31
CA ILE A 379 21.99 38.43 1.20
C ILE A 379 22.47 39.47 0.19
N SER A 380 23.23 39.01 -0.80
CA SER A 380 23.50 39.78 -1.99
C SER A 380 22.16 40.14 -2.65
N ALA A 381 21.83 41.43 -2.67
CA ALA A 381 20.70 42.08 -3.32
C ALA A 381 19.40 42.21 -2.50
N SER A 382 19.23 43.41 -1.94
CA SER A 382 18.08 44.31 -2.18
C SER A 382 16.76 43.60 -2.51
N THR A 383 16.23 42.88 -1.54
CA THR A 383 14.92 42.25 -1.63
C THR A 383 14.18 42.69 -0.38
N THR A 384 13.41 43.78 -0.47
CA THR A 384 12.61 44.31 0.63
C THR A 384 11.56 43.28 1.04
N LEU A 385 11.86 42.53 2.11
CA LEU A 385 10.89 41.64 2.74
C LEU A 385 9.80 42.47 3.45
N PRO A 386 8.53 42.03 3.47
CA PRO A 386 7.45 42.80 4.06
C PRO A 386 7.71 43.09 5.54
N GLN A 387 7.89 44.37 5.89
CA GLN A 387 7.89 44.78 7.29
C GLN A 387 6.47 44.70 7.84
N THR A 388 6.13 43.57 8.46
CA THR A 388 4.85 43.42 9.17
C THR A 388 5.02 43.88 10.62
N LYS A 389 4.09 44.73 11.09
CA LYS A 389 4.07 45.22 12.47
C LYS A 389 3.92 44.04 13.43
N PHE A 390 4.80 43.97 14.43
CA PHE A 390 4.83 42.93 15.45
C PHE A 390 3.59 42.99 16.33
N ASP A 391 2.69 42.03 16.24
CA ASP A 391 1.71 41.75 17.29
C ASP A 391 2.16 40.49 18.02
N GLY A 392 2.74 40.71 19.20
CA GLY A 392 3.52 39.71 19.93
C GLY A 392 2.84 38.36 20.08
N THR A 393 3.60 37.29 19.86
CA THR A 393 3.15 35.94 20.14
C THR A 393 3.06 35.73 21.66
N ALA A 394 2.01 35.05 22.12
CA ALA A 394 1.91 34.59 23.51
C ALA A 394 3.14 33.71 23.86
N PRO A 395 3.66 33.79 25.10
CA PRO A 395 4.82 33.01 25.52
C PRO A 395 4.53 31.51 25.37
N LEU A 396 5.33 30.82 24.57
CA LEU A 396 5.34 29.37 24.54
C LEU A 396 6.01 28.89 25.84
N SER A 397 5.22 28.28 26.72
CA SER A 397 5.70 27.63 27.93
C SER A 397 6.59 26.43 27.56
N VAL A 398 7.90 26.56 27.75
CA VAL A 398 8.85 25.46 27.61
C VAL A 398 9.24 24.96 29.00
N LYS A 399 8.95 23.69 29.30
CA LYS A 399 9.49 23.02 30.49
C LYS A 399 10.96 22.71 30.24
N HIS A 400 11.86 23.47 30.87
CA HIS A 400 13.29 23.21 30.79
C HIS A 400 13.69 22.06 31.72
N LYS A 401 14.28 21.00 31.17
CA LYS A 401 14.88 19.90 31.95
C LYS A 401 16.08 20.38 32.79
N HIS A 402 16.66 21.53 32.44
CA HIS A 402 17.84 22.15 33.07
C HIS A 402 17.55 23.62 33.44
N LYS A 403 16.41 23.87 34.07
CA LYS A 403 15.94 25.23 34.38
C LYS A 403 16.98 26.06 35.15
N GLU A 404 17.61 25.49 36.17
CA GLU A 404 18.59 26.19 37.00
C GLU A 404 19.82 26.68 36.22
N GLN A 405 20.37 25.85 35.31
CA GLN A 405 21.53 26.22 34.50
C GLN A 405 21.18 27.28 33.44
N ALA A 406 19.98 27.18 32.86
CA ALA A 406 19.46 28.19 31.94
C ALA A 406 19.25 29.52 32.67
N ASP A 407 18.63 29.50 33.85
CA ASP A 407 18.38 30.71 34.65
C ASP A 407 19.70 31.36 35.13
N ALA A 408 20.71 30.56 35.46
CA ALA A 408 22.06 31.05 35.78
C ALA A 408 22.68 31.81 34.59
N PHE A 409 22.60 31.29 33.37
CA PHE A 409 23.09 32.00 32.19
C PHE A 409 22.27 33.26 31.89
N LYS A 410 20.92 33.21 32.00
CA LYS A 410 20.06 34.40 31.87
C LYS A 410 20.46 35.53 32.80
N SER A 411 20.88 35.20 34.02
CA SER A 411 21.29 36.20 35.02
C SER A 411 22.49 37.05 34.56
N LEU A 412 23.35 36.52 33.69
CA LEU A 412 24.54 37.20 33.19
C LEU A 412 24.21 38.42 32.32
N TYR A 413 23.03 38.43 31.71
CA TYR A 413 22.63 39.47 30.76
C TYR A 413 21.28 40.10 31.08
N ASN A 414 20.66 39.75 32.21
CA ASN A 414 19.28 40.14 32.49
C ASN A 414 19.08 41.65 32.69
N ASN A 415 20.16 42.41 32.88
CA ASN A 415 20.15 43.87 33.04
C ASN A 415 20.71 44.62 31.81
N GLN A 416 20.91 43.92 30.69
CA GLN A 416 21.37 44.51 29.43
C GLN A 416 20.17 44.86 28.55
N ASP A 417 19.99 46.15 28.26
CA ASP A 417 18.89 46.65 27.41
C ASP A 417 19.16 46.41 25.92
N ASP A 418 20.43 46.25 25.55
CA ASP A 418 20.95 46.01 24.20
C ASP A 418 21.02 44.52 23.84
N ILE A 419 20.51 43.62 24.69
CA ILE A 419 20.54 42.21 24.37
C ILE A 419 19.58 41.85 23.25
N GLU A 420 20.13 41.17 22.26
CA GLU A 420 19.45 40.72 21.06
C GLU A 420 19.41 39.20 20.98
N CYS A 421 18.40 38.68 20.30
CA CYS A 421 18.36 37.28 19.93
C CYS A 421 19.46 36.99 18.89
N TYR A 422 20.39 36.09 19.21
CA TYR A 422 21.49 35.74 18.29
C TYR A 422 21.04 35.14 16.96
N LEU A 423 19.79 34.66 16.87
CA LEU A 423 19.23 34.08 15.66
C LEU A 423 18.53 35.11 14.76
N CYS A 424 17.87 36.12 15.32
CA CYS A 424 17.02 37.02 14.54
C CYS A 424 17.28 38.51 14.75
N GLY A 425 18.24 38.86 15.61
CA GLY A 425 18.60 40.24 15.93
C GLY A 425 17.52 41.04 16.67
N ILE A 426 16.37 40.45 17.01
CA ILE A 426 15.32 41.18 17.73
C ILE A 426 15.78 41.47 19.16
N SER A 427 15.73 42.73 19.55
CA SER A 427 16.09 43.18 20.90
C SER A 427 14.94 43.00 21.91
N ARG A 428 15.28 43.01 23.20
CA ARG A 428 14.31 42.96 24.30
C ARG A 428 13.21 44.04 24.18
N LEU A 429 13.58 45.25 23.74
CA LEU A 429 12.65 46.37 23.56
C LEU A 429 11.63 46.09 22.45
N GLN A 430 12.06 45.46 21.38
CA GLN A 430 11.20 45.07 20.25
C GLN A 430 10.23 43.93 20.60
N LEU A 431 10.56 43.12 21.62
CA LEU A 431 9.69 42.06 22.14
C LEU A 431 8.58 42.57 23.09
N ARG A 432 8.36 43.88 23.20
CA ARG A 432 7.34 44.51 24.08
C ARG A 432 7.41 44.02 25.54
N GLY A 433 8.62 43.84 26.05
CA GLY A 433 8.86 43.43 27.45
C GLY A 433 8.81 41.92 27.71
N GLN A 434 8.76 41.07 26.67
CA GLN A 434 9.03 39.64 26.86
C GLN A 434 10.53 39.39 27.11
N GLU A 435 10.82 38.43 27.99
CA GLU A 435 12.19 38.03 28.30
C GLU A 435 12.87 37.30 27.14
N ILE A 436 14.13 37.64 26.89
CA ILE A 436 15.01 36.86 26.02
C ILE A 436 15.48 35.61 26.77
N GLY A 437 15.16 34.45 26.20
CA GLY A 437 15.53 33.15 26.72
C GLY A 437 16.96 32.76 26.42
N VAL A 438 17.32 31.52 26.76
CA VAL A 438 18.62 30.91 26.44
C VAL A 438 18.39 29.78 25.47
N ASP A 439 19.12 29.80 24.37
CA ASP A 439 19.24 28.69 23.45
C ASP A 439 20.65 28.10 23.51
N ARG A 440 20.77 26.84 23.09
CA ARG A 440 22.05 26.14 22.97
C ARG A 440 22.42 26.09 21.50
N ILE A 441 23.62 26.51 21.16
CA ILE A 441 24.15 26.42 19.78
C ILE A 441 24.09 24.95 19.34
N ASP A 442 24.66 24.06 20.14
CA ASP A 442 24.48 22.61 20.03
C ASP A 442 23.63 22.07 21.19
N SER A 443 22.44 21.57 20.84
CA SER A 443 21.50 20.96 21.80
C SER A 443 22.00 19.64 22.40
N SER A 444 23.05 19.03 21.81
CA SER A 444 23.74 17.85 22.34
C SER A 444 24.66 18.19 23.52
N ILE A 445 25.15 19.43 23.57
CA ILE A 445 25.97 19.97 24.65
C ILE A 445 25.03 20.61 25.69
N GLY A 446 25.37 20.46 26.97
CA GLY A 446 24.62 21.06 28.07
C GLY A 446 24.67 22.60 28.06
N TYR A 447 24.15 23.22 29.12
CA TYR A 447 24.24 24.67 29.33
C TYR A 447 25.66 25.06 29.79
N GLN A 448 26.59 25.13 28.83
CA GLN A 448 27.97 25.60 29.01
C GLN A 448 28.09 27.03 28.45
N GLY A 449 28.96 27.86 29.02
CA GLY A 449 28.96 29.30 28.78
C GLY A 449 29.20 29.72 27.33
N ASP A 450 30.00 28.96 26.58
CA ASP A 450 30.30 29.14 25.16
C ASP A 450 29.26 28.51 24.22
N ASN A 451 28.47 27.56 24.71
CA ASN A 451 27.37 26.91 23.97
C ASN A 451 26.03 27.63 24.14
N CYS A 452 25.91 28.56 25.10
CA CYS A 452 24.65 29.24 25.39
C CYS A 452 24.59 30.62 24.74
N MET A 453 23.47 30.94 24.09
CA MET A 453 23.26 32.25 23.46
C MET A 453 21.89 32.83 23.83
N PRO A 454 21.76 34.16 23.95
CA PRO A 454 20.49 34.82 24.16
C PRO A 454 19.58 34.63 22.93
N CYS A 455 18.39 34.09 23.15
CA CYS A 455 17.49 33.72 22.05
C CYS A 455 16.02 33.92 22.43
N CYS A 456 15.24 34.53 21.53
CA CYS A 456 13.81 34.67 21.73
C CYS A 456 13.10 33.31 21.65
N SER A 457 11.95 33.19 22.32
CA SER A 457 11.21 31.93 22.41
C SER A 457 10.80 31.38 21.04
N ALA A 458 10.46 32.25 20.08
CA ALA A 458 10.10 31.86 18.72
C ALA A 458 11.28 31.20 17.98
N CYS A 459 12.47 31.79 18.04
CA CYS A 459 13.65 31.25 17.37
C CYS A 459 14.18 29.99 18.05
N ASN A 460 14.20 29.94 19.38
CA ASN A 460 14.57 28.75 20.13
C ASN A 460 13.63 27.58 19.80
N TYR A 461 12.32 27.82 19.75
CA TYR A 461 11.36 26.78 19.37
C TYR A 461 11.51 26.34 17.90
N ALA A 462 11.79 27.28 17.01
CA ALA A 462 12.02 27.01 15.59
C ALA A 462 13.28 26.15 15.36
N LYS A 463 14.40 26.49 16.00
CA LYS A 463 15.66 25.73 15.93
C LYS A 463 15.55 24.39 16.66
N LYS A 464 14.96 24.39 17.86
CA LYS A 464 14.75 23.20 18.68
C LYS A 464 16.05 22.41 18.88
N ASP A 465 16.15 21.22 18.28
CA ASP A 465 17.30 20.34 18.38
C ASP A 465 18.08 20.25 17.05
N PHE A 466 17.73 21.09 16.06
CA PHE A 466 18.51 21.18 14.81
C PHE A 466 19.90 21.76 15.09
N GLN A 467 20.89 21.22 14.39
CA GLN A 467 22.22 21.82 14.33
C GLN A 467 22.12 23.20 13.65
N LEU A 468 22.91 24.15 14.13
CA LEU A 468 22.77 25.55 13.75
C LEU A 468 22.87 25.75 12.23
N ASP A 469 23.91 25.17 11.59
CA ASP A 469 24.13 25.31 10.14
C ASP A 469 23.00 24.68 9.31
N GLU A 470 22.47 23.53 9.74
CA GLU A 470 21.35 22.87 9.07
C GLU A 470 20.08 23.72 9.15
N PHE A 471 19.84 24.33 10.32
CA PHE A 471 18.71 25.22 10.56
C PHE A 471 18.83 26.49 9.71
N LEU A 472 19.96 27.19 9.77
CA LEU A 472 20.20 28.42 9.01
C LEU A 472 20.12 28.17 7.50
N GLY A 473 20.73 27.09 7.00
CA GLY A 473 20.61 26.71 5.60
C GLY A 473 19.17 26.40 5.17
N HIS A 474 18.32 25.90 6.09
CA HIS A 474 16.89 25.71 5.80
C HIS A 474 16.12 27.03 5.78
N ILE A 475 16.44 27.96 6.70
CA ILE A 475 15.86 29.30 6.74
C ILE A 475 16.17 30.07 5.45
N GLN A 476 17.42 30.02 4.97
CA GLN A 476 17.80 30.63 3.69
C GLN A 476 16.98 30.08 2.52
N ARG A 477 16.82 28.74 2.44
CA ARG A 477 15.97 28.12 1.40
C ARG A 477 14.53 28.62 1.46
N MET A 478 13.97 28.77 2.67
CA MET A 478 12.64 29.32 2.87
C MET A 478 12.55 30.78 2.43
N ALA A 479 13.49 31.63 2.86
CA ALA A 479 13.54 33.04 2.51
C ALA A 479 13.62 33.24 1.00
N CYS A 480 14.53 32.53 0.31
CA CYS A 480 14.63 32.56 -1.14
C CYS A 480 13.34 32.12 -1.83
N HIS A 481 12.73 31.02 -1.36
CA HIS A 481 11.48 30.53 -1.94
C HIS A 481 10.34 31.54 -1.75
N LEU A 482 10.12 32.02 -0.53
CA LEU A 482 9.06 32.99 -0.23
C LEU A 482 9.24 34.31 -0.99
N ALA A 483 10.48 34.79 -1.13
CA ALA A 483 10.76 35.97 -1.96
C ALA A 483 10.29 35.77 -3.40
N THR A 484 10.52 34.61 -4.02
CA THR A 484 10.06 34.37 -5.41
C THR A 484 8.54 34.43 -5.59
N PHE A 485 7.75 34.22 -4.54
CA PHE A 485 6.27 34.31 -4.62
C PHE A 485 5.72 35.70 -4.33
N TYR A 486 6.37 36.50 -3.49
CA TYR A 486 5.88 37.84 -3.11
C TYR A 486 6.19 38.93 -4.15
N PHE A 487 7.26 38.79 -4.95
CA PHE A 487 7.61 39.79 -5.99
C PHE A 487 6.76 39.71 -7.26
N ASP A 488 5.94 38.68 -7.42
CA ASP A 488 5.00 38.56 -8.55
C ASP A 488 3.72 39.39 -8.32
N GLN A 489 3.44 39.82 -7.08
CA GLN A 489 2.22 40.58 -6.74
C GLN A 489 2.41 42.10 -6.64
N SER A 490 3.65 42.61 -6.61
CA SER A 490 3.96 44.04 -6.45
C SER A 490 4.15 44.81 -7.76
N SER A 491 3.81 44.20 -8.91
CA SER A 491 3.88 44.85 -10.23
C SER A 491 2.53 45.43 -10.72
N VAL A 492 1.52 45.52 -9.85
CA VAL A 492 0.27 46.22 -10.15
C VAL A 492 0.42 47.69 -9.76
N PRO A 493 0.29 48.66 -10.68
CA PRO A 493 0.32 50.07 -10.33
C PRO A 493 -0.89 50.43 -9.47
N ASP A 494 -0.66 51.16 -8.38
CA ASP A 494 -1.71 51.84 -7.63
C ASP A 494 -2.33 52.93 -8.52
N ASP A 495 -3.57 52.73 -8.96
CA ASP A 495 -4.38 53.83 -9.49
C ASP A 495 -5.25 54.38 -8.34
N GLU A 496 -5.04 55.66 -8.07
CA GLU A 496 -5.77 56.45 -7.08
C GLU A 496 -7.25 56.65 -7.46
N THR A 497 -8.00 57.08 -6.44
CA THR A 497 -9.35 57.68 -6.43
C THR A 497 -10.52 56.70 -6.25
N ASP A 498 -11.12 56.69 -5.06
CA ASP A 498 -12.13 57.71 -4.78
C ASP A 498 -12.45 57.80 -3.28
N ALA A 499 -12.61 59.03 -2.82
CA ALA A 499 -12.91 59.39 -1.45
C ALA A 499 -14.42 59.49 -1.26
N SER A 500 -15.03 58.67 -0.41
CA SER A 500 -16.29 58.99 0.28
C SER A 500 -16.71 57.89 1.28
N ALA A 501 -17.24 58.34 2.42
CA ALA A 501 -18.14 57.64 3.35
C ALA A 501 -17.54 56.90 4.58
N THR A 502 -17.42 57.71 5.65
CA THR A 502 -17.97 57.51 7.02
C THR A 502 -17.59 56.26 7.85
N LEU A 503 -17.03 56.55 9.03
CA LEU A 503 -16.94 55.68 10.20
C LEU A 503 -18.30 55.03 10.54
N SER A 504 -18.33 53.70 10.62
CA SER A 504 -19.16 52.96 11.57
C SER A 504 -18.62 51.54 11.75
N THR A 505 -18.46 51.17 13.01
CA THR A 505 -18.11 49.86 13.56
C THR A 505 -18.86 48.70 12.89
N SER A 506 -18.13 47.75 12.29
CA SER A 506 -18.55 46.34 12.12
C SER A 506 -17.45 45.51 11.48
N VAL A 507 -17.09 44.40 12.14
CA VAL A 507 -16.27 43.31 11.61
C VAL A 507 -16.85 42.83 10.27
N LYS A 508 -16.29 43.29 9.15
CA LYS A 508 -16.67 42.80 7.82
C LYS A 508 -16.02 41.44 7.58
N ARG A 509 -16.86 40.40 7.68
CA ARG A 509 -16.64 39.03 7.19
C ARG A 509 -15.92 39.07 5.84
N ARG A 510 -14.72 38.47 5.76
CA ARG A 510 -14.08 38.17 4.47
C ARG A 510 -14.90 37.09 3.77
N LYS A 511 -15.47 37.43 2.61
CA LYS A 511 -16.17 36.50 1.72
C LYS A 511 -15.19 35.48 1.13
N PRO A 512 -15.65 34.26 0.80
CA PRO A 512 -14.80 33.20 0.26
C PRO A 512 -14.24 33.62 -1.11
N ILE A 513 -12.99 33.23 -1.36
CA ILE A 513 -12.28 33.42 -2.63
C ILE A 513 -13.09 32.75 -3.73
N GLN A 514 -13.86 33.55 -4.48
CA GLN A 514 -14.33 33.19 -5.80
C GLN A 514 -13.27 33.64 -6.80
N HIS A 515 -12.98 32.78 -7.77
CA HIS A 515 -12.13 33.07 -8.92
C HIS A 515 -12.38 34.49 -9.47
N VAL A 516 -11.36 35.35 -9.39
CA VAL A 516 -11.32 36.60 -10.15
C VAL A 516 -10.39 36.35 -11.35
N PRO A 517 -10.79 36.69 -12.58
CA PRO A 517 -9.90 36.61 -13.74
C PRO A 517 -8.76 37.61 -13.57
N HIS A 518 -7.51 37.15 -13.68
CA HIS A 518 -6.32 38.01 -13.58
C HIS A 518 -6.36 39.16 -14.59
N ALA A 519 -6.04 40.38 -14.11
CA ALA A 519 -5.78 41.54 -14.93
C ALA A 519 -4.51 41.32 -15.78
N ARG A 520 -4.62 41.56 -17.10
CA ARG A 520 -3.60 41.60 -18.17
C ARG A 520 -2.29 40.85 -17.90
N ALA A 521 -2.27 39.55 -18.22
CA ALA A 521 -1.04 38.77 -18.25
C ALA A 521 -0.02 39.40 -19.22
N VAL A 522 1.27 39.39 -18.85
CA VAL A 522 2.37 39.92 -19.69
C VAL A 522 3.03 38.77 -20.45
N GLY A 523 2.93 38.82 -21.76
CA GLY A 523 3.59 37.89 -22.68
C GLY A 523 4.97 38.38 -23.13
N ILE A 524 5.71 37.53 -23.84
CA ILE A 524 7.06 37.81 -24.33
C ILE A 524 7.20 37.36 -25.77
N LYS A 525 7.88 38.17 -26.60
CA LYS A 525 8.31 37.82 -27.96
C LYS A 525 9.83 37.77 -28.05
N PHE A 526 10.36 36.79 -28.77
CA PHE A 526 11.75 36.71 -29.20
C PHE A 526 11.81 37.12 -30.67
N ILE A 527 12.44 38.26 -30.94
CA ILE A 527 12.55 38.87 -32.25
C ILE A 527 13.98 38.71 -32.74
N ASN A 528 14.16 38.09 -33.90
CA ASN A 528 15.48 37.93 -34.49
C ASN A 528 16.05 39.29 -34.89
N SER A 529 17.20 39.67 -34.35
CA SER A 529 17.79 41.00 -34.59
C SER A 529 18.31 41.15 -36.02
N ALA A 530 18.55 40.06 -36.75
CA ALA A 530 19.01 40.10 -38.14
C ALA A 530 17.85 40.22 -39.14
N THR A 531 16.70 39.61 -38.86
CA THR A 531 15.56 39.57 -39.80
C THR A 531 14.38 40.43 -39.38
N GLY A 532 14.31 40.85 -38.11
CA GLY A 532 13.18 41.58 -37.53
C GLY A 532 11.93 40.73 -37.27
N ASN A 533 11.97 39.43 -37.57
CA ASN A 533 10.83 38.53 -37.41
C ASN A 533 10.71 38.02 -35.97
N THR A 534 9.48 37.73 -35.54
CA THR A 534 9.22 37.05 -34.26
C THR A 534 9.45 35.55 -34.45
N ASP A 535 10.52 35.02 -33.87
CA ASP A 535 10.88 33.61 -33.95
C ASP A 535 10.18 32.76 -32.86
N ALA A 536 9.82 33.39 -31.73
CA ALA A 536 9.05 32.73 -30.68
C ALA A 536 8.24 33.69 -29.82
N TRP A 537 7.16 33.22 -29.20
CA TRP A 537 6.42 33.96 -28.18
C TRP A 537 5.86 33.05 -27.09
N PHE A 538 5.69 33.63 -25.90
CA PHE A 538 5.21 32.94 -24.71
C PHE A 538 4.22 33.81 -23.94
N LEU A 539 3.19 33.19 -23.37
CA LEU A 539 2.13 33.90 -22.66
C LEU A 539 2.59 34.45 -21.29
N SER A 540 3.76 34.03 -20.81
CA SER A 540 4.38 34.51 -19.56
C SER A 540 5.88 34.18 -19.51
N ILE A 541 6.64 34.89 -18.66
CA ILE A 541 8.05 34.56 -18.36
C ILE A 541 8.17 33.12 -17.82
N ALA A 542 7.22 32.67 -17.00
CA ALA A 542 7.21 31.32 -16.46
C ALA A 542 7.06 30.25 -17.57
N SER A 543 6.15 30.46 -18.52
CA SER A 543 5.97 29.55 -19.65
C SER A 543 7.19 29.53 -20.58
N ALA A 544 7.85 30.67 -20.81
CA ALA A 544 9.12 30.73 -21.53
C ALA A 544 10.25 29.99 -20.79
N SER A 545 10.38 30.20 -19.48
CA SER A 545 11.40 29.55 -18.65
C SER A 545 11.23 28.02 -18.63
N GLN A 546 10.00 27.55 -18.44
CA GLN A 546 9.68 26.12 -18.48
C GLN A 546 9.88 25.53 -19.86
N ALA A 547 9.43 26.23 -20.91
CA ALA A 547 9.64 25.80 -22.28
C ALA A 547 11.14 25.70 -22.55
N LEU A 548 11.90 26.80 -22.47
CA LEU A 548 13.31 26.85 -22.86
C LEU A 548 14.27 26.11 -21.91
N GLY A 549 13.80 25.66 -20.74
CA GLY A 549 14.63 24.97 -19.75
C GLY A 549 15.61 25.89 -19.01
N ILE A 550 15.43 27.20 -19.12
CA ILE A 550 16.26 28.19 -18.44
C ILE A 550 15.65 28.47 -17.07
N LYS A 551 16.21 27.83 -16.03
CA LYS A 551 15.93 28.20 -14.64
C LYS A 551 16.45 29.64 -14.47
N PHE A 552 15.56 30.58 -14.10
CA PHE A 552 15.87 32.02 -13.91
C PHE A 552 15.93 32.91 -15.16
N LEU A 553 15.11 32.65 -16.19
CA LEU A 553 15.01 33.52 -17.37
C LEU A 553 14.75 35.00 -17.03
N SER A 554 13.97 35.31 -15.99
CA SER A 554 13.75 36.68 -15.51
C SER A 554 15.04 37.39 -15.09
N LYS A 555 15.95 36.68 -14.42
CA LYS A 555 17.25 37.20 -13.99
C LYS A 555 18.18 37.40 -15.20
N VAL A 556 18.18 36.46 -16.14
CA VAL A 556 18.94 36.58 -17.39
C VAL A 556 18.52 37.84 -18.17
N LEU A 557 17.22 38.11 -18.25
CA LEU A 557 16.68 39.32 -18.90
C LEU A 557 17.00 40.61 -18.13
N ALA A 558 17.16 40.55 -16.81
CA ALA A 558 17.57 41.71 -16.02
C ALA A 558 19.06 42.03 -16.23
N GLU A 559 19.91 41.00 -16.33
CA GLU A 559 21.37 41.15 -16.46
C GLU A 559 21.83 41.48 -17.88
N LYS A 560 21.22 40.86 -18.90
CA LYS A 560 21.56 41.07 -20.32
C LYS A 560 20.66 42.11 -20.98
N GLY A 561 19.72 42.69 -20.24
CA GLY A 561 18.60 43.41 -20.79
C GLY A 561 17.70 42.50 -21.63
N TYR A 562 16.83 43.13 -22.42
CA TYR A 562 15.92 42.46 -23.34
C TYR A 562 16.63 41.96 -24.60
N THR A 563 17.83 41.40 -24.48
CA THR A 563 18.60 40.85 -25.60
C THR A 563 19.33 39.61 -25.15
N ILE A 564 19.09 38.50 -25.84
CA ILE A 564 19.75 37.20 -25.61
C ILE A 564 20.36 36.77 -26.94
N HIS A 565 21.69 36.75 -27.01
CA HIS A 565 22.44 36.57 -28.27
C HIS A 565 21.96 37.53 -29.37
N HIS A 566 21.43 36.98 -30.47
CA HIS A 566 20.91 37.77 -31.59
C HIS A 566 19.39 37.95 -31.51
N TRP A 567 18.72 37.58 -30.42
CA TRP A 567 17.29 37.82 -30.22
C TRP A 567 17.04 39.01 -29.29
N LYS A 568 16.26 39.96 -29.77
CA LYS A 568 15.65 41.01 -28.96
C LYS A 568 14.37 40.46 -28.32
N VAL A 569 14.23 40.63 -27.01
CA VAL A 569 13.14 40.05 -26.22
C VAL A 569 12.16 41.14 -25.80
N GLU A 570 10.96 41.19 -26.36
CA GLU A 570 10.00 42.25 -26.03
C GLU A 570 8.88 41.74 -25.11
N LYS A 571 8.52 42.54 -24.10
CA LYS A 571 7.31 42.33 -23.29
C LYS A 571 6.11 42.91 -24.03
N VAL A 572 5.05 42.11 -24.13
CA VAL A 572 3.79 42.50 -24.78
C VAL A 572 2.62 42.14 -23.88
N ASP A 573 1.46 42.77 -24.09
CA ASP A 573 0.23 42.30 -23.43
C ASP A 573 -0.08 40.89 -23.97
N ALA A 574 -0.33 39.91 -23.08
CA ALA A 574 -0.58 38.54 -23.50
C ALA A 574 -1.85 38.41 -24.35
N SER A 575 -2.78 39.37 -24.28
CA SER A 575 -3.93 39.44 -25.19
C SER A 575 -3.56 39.77 -26.64
N GLN A 576 -2.36 40.32 -26.88
CA GLN A 576 -1.80 40.57 -28.21
C GLN A 576 -1.07 39.34 -28.78
N LEU A 577 -0.94 38.27 -28.00
CA LEU A 577 -0.40 36.99 -28.43
C LEU A 577 -1.54 36.04 -28.76
N GLY A 578 -1.37 35.25 -29.84
CA GLY A 578 -2.30 34.17 -30.15
C GLY A 578 -2.19 33.00 -29.16
N SER A 579 -2.68 31.83 -29.56
CA SER A 579 -2.42 30.60 -28.82
C SER A 579 -0.92 30.37 -28.63
N ALA A 580 -0.55 29.58 -27.61
CA ALA A 580 0.84 29.16 -27.42
C ALA A 580 1.42 28.60 -28.72
N MET A 581 2.72 28.83 -28.95
CA MET A 581 3.44 28.25 -30.08
C MET A 581 3.12 26.77 -30.21
N ASP A 582 2.90 26.33 -31.45
CA ASP A 582 2.74 24.92 -31.71
C ASP A 582 4.02 24.14 -31.34
N PRO A 583 3.90 22.86 -30.95
CA PRO A 583 5.04 22.07 -30.48
C PRO A 583 6.18 21.93 -31.50
N GLU A 584 5.89 21.99 -32.80
CA GLU A 584 6.88 21.80 -33.86
C GLU A 584 7.76 23.05 -34.03
N SER A 585 7.13 24.23 -34.11
CA SER A 585 7.81 25.53 -34.09
C SER A 585 8.62 25.72 -32.80
N LEU A 586 8.09 25.28 -31.66
CA LEU A 586 8.79 25.38 -30.37
C LEU A 586 10.02 24.47 -30.32
N SER A 587 9.93 23.26 -30.88
CA SER A 587 11.06 22.33 -30.98
C SER A 587 12.17 22.89 -31.86
N LEU A 588 11.81 23.48 -33.01
CA LEU A 588 12.77 24.11 -33.94
C LEU A 588 13.47 25.31 -33.28
N PHE A 589 12.70 26.23 -32.70
CA PHE A 589 13.23 27.38 -31.97
C PHE A 589 14.16 26.95 -30.83
N LYS A 590 13.76 25.95 -30.02
CA LYS A 590 14.60 25.40 -28.95
C LYS A 590 15.95 24.90 -29.45
N LYS A 591 15.95 24.16 -30.56
CA LYS A 591 17.16 23.56 -31.10
C LYS A 591 18.15 24.63 -31.54
N ASP A 592 17.67 25.72 -32.12
CA ASP A 592 18.50 26.83 -32.55
C ASP A 592 18.93 27.72 -31.38
N PHE A 593 18.02 27.96 -30.44
CA PHE A 593 18.28 28.71 -29.21
C PHE A 593 19.33 28.02 -28.32
N VAL A 594 19.21 26.70 -28.10
CA VAL A 594 20.17 25.90 -27.31
C VAL A 594 21.51 25.71 -28.03
N LYS A 595 21.55 25.76 -29.37
CA LYS A 595 22.83 25.78 -30.08
C LYS A 595 23.56 27.12 -29.96
N CYS A 596 22.82 28.21 -29.75
CA CYS A 596 23.39 29.55 -29.65
C CYS A 596 23.84 29.90 -28.22
N VAL A 597 23.08 29.49 -27.20
CA VAL A 597 23.42 29.59 -25.77
C VAL A 597 24.48 28.56 -25.42
#